data_AF-A0A4S8L5R5-F1
#
_entry.id   AF-A0A4S8L5R5-F1
#
_cell.length_a   1.000
_cell.length_b   1.000
_cell.length_c   1.000
_cell.angle_alpha   90.00
_cell.angle_beta   90.00
_cell.angle_gamma   90.00
#
_symmetry.space_group_name_H-M   'P 1'
#
loop_
_entity.id
_entity.type
_entity.pdbx_description
1 polymer ?
#
loop_
_entity_poly.entity_id
_entity_poly.type
_entity_poly.pdbx_seq_one_letter_code
_entity_poly.pdbx_strand_id
1 'polypeptide(L)' 'RVNRWREEILLLQEEMRRCLVTLEWQAKSWEQRADIDTFEGERLEGAKAYAFEQATVRRKIASRFASLW' A
#
# COMPACT_ATOMS: atom_id res chain seq x y z
N ARG A 1 15.74 -15.01 -29.30
CA ARG A 1 14.90 -15.56 -28.21
C ARG A 1 15.41 -15.13 -26.83
N VAL A 2 16.71 -15.25 -26.52
CA VAL A 2 17.31 -14.84 -25.21
C VAL A 2 17.03 -13.37 -24.81
N ASN A 3 17.03 -12.43 -25.77
CA ASN A 3 16.81 -11.01 -25.48
C ASN A 3 15.41 -10.71 -24.88
N ARG A 4 14.37 -11.49 -25.26
CA ARG A 4 13.00 -11.28 -24.73
C ARG A 4 12.89 -11.68 -23.27
N TRP A 5 13.52 -12.78 -22.88
CA TRP A 5 13.54 -13.24 -21.49
C TRP A 5 14.20 -12.24 -20.54
N ARG A 6 15.26 -11.57 -21.02
CA ARG A 6 15.93 -10.53 -20.22
C ARG A 6 15.05 -9.31 -20.00
N GLU A 7 14.31 -8.90 -21.03
CA GLU A 7 13.35 -7.81 -20.94
C GLU A 7 12.18 -8.17 -20.00
N GLU A 8 11.63 -9.37 -20.11
CA GLU A 8 10.55 -9.87 -19.24
C GLU A 8 10.98 -9.90 -17.76
N ILE A 9 12.21 -10.31 -17.45
CA ILE A 9 12.73 -10.28 -16.06
C ILE A 9 12.82 -8.85 -15.54
N LEU A 10 13.31 -7.90 -16.35
CA LEU A 10 13.40 -6.49 -15.96
C LEU A 10 12.02 -5.87 -15.74
N LEU A 11 11.06 -6.21 -16.60
CA LEU A 11 9.67 -5.77 -16.45
C LEU A 11 9.05 -6.32 -15.16
N LEU A 12 9.27 -7.60 -14.85
CA LEU A 12 8.73 -8.20 -13.63
C LEU A 12 9.31 -7.55 -12.37
N GLN A 13 10.61 -7.25 -12.36
CA GLN A 13 11.26 -6.49 -11.28
C GLN A 13 10.66 -5.10 -11.09
N GLU A 14 10.43 -4.38 -12.19
CA GLU A 14 9.84 -3.04 -12.14
C GLU A 14 8.37 -3.07 -11.69
N GLU A 15 7.60 -4.06 -12.15
CA GLU A 15 6.20 -4.23 -11.71
C GLU A 15 6.11 -4.55 -10.22
N MET A 16 7.01 -5.37 -9.68
CA MET A 16 7.06 -5.59 -8.24
C MET A 16 7.43 -4.31 -7.49
N ARG A 17 8.43 -3.55 -7.96
CA ARG A 17 8.81 -2.26 -7.37
C ARG A 17 7.62 -1.29 -7.36
N ARG A 18 6.89 -1.19 -8.47
CA ARG A 18 5.67 -0.35 -8.58
C ARG A 18 4.59 -0.82 -7.62
N CYS A 19 4.35 -2.13 -7.51
CA CYS A 19 3.38 -2.68 -6.57
C CYS A 19 3.67 -2.24 -5.12
N LEU A 20 4.92 -2.35 -4.67
CA LEU A 20 5.33 -1.91 -3.33
C LEU A 20 5.13 -0.41 -3.11
N VAL A 21 5.51 0.42 -4.10
CA VAL A 21 5.32 1.88 -4.05
C VAL A 21 3.83 2.24 -3.99
N THR A 22 2.99 1.56 -4.77
CA THR A 22 1.54 1.77 -4.76
C THR A 22 0.93 1.40 -3.41
N LEU A 23 1.33 0.29 -2.79
CA LEU A 23 0.83 -0.12 -1.48
C LEU A 23 1.20 0.90 -0.38
N GLU A 24 2.42 1.41 -0.40
CA GLU A 24 2.84 2.45 0.55
C GLU A 24 2.12 3.78 0.31
N TRP A 25 1.95 4.18 -0.95
CA TRP A 25 1.16 5.36 -1.29
C TRP A 25 -0.30 5.23 -0.81
N GLN A 26 -0.92 4.06 -0.99
CA GLN A 26 -2.27 3.80 -0.48
C GLN A 26 -2.31 3.84 1.04
N ALA A 27 -1.30 3.31 1.74
CA ALA A 27 -1.23 3.37 3.20
C ALA A 27 -1.23 4.82 3.70
N LYS A 28 -0.41 5.68 3.09
CA LYS A 28 -0.37 7.13 3.40
C LYS A 28 -1.70 7.82 3.09
N SER A 29 -2.34 7.45 1.97
CA SER A 29 -3.67 7.98 1.64
C SER A 29 -4.72 7.62 2.69
N TRP A 30 -4.63 6.44 3.32
CA TRP A 30 -5.49 6.10 4.45
C TRP A 30 -5.16 6.89 5.71
N GLU A 31 -3.89 7.11 6.03
CA GLU A 31 -3.52 7.94 7.18
C GLU A 31 -4.03 9.38 7.04
N GLN A 32 -3.99 9.94 5.83
CA GLN A 32 -4.59 11.25 5.55
C GLN A 32 -6.11 11.27 5.77
N ARG A 33 -6.80 10.15 5.55
CA ARG A 33 -8.24 10.01 5.81
C ARG A 33 -8.56 9.79 7.29
N ALA A 34 -7.57 9.64 8.17
CA ALA A 34 -7.83 9.68 9.60
C ALA A 34 -8.15 11.11 10.08
N ASP A 35 -7.72 12.12 9.33
CA ASP A 35 -7.95 13.54 9.63
C ASP A 35 -9.20 14.05 8.90
N ILE A 36 -10.38 13.57 9.33
CA ILE A 36 -11.69 13.96 8.79
C ILE A 36 -12.34 14.97 9.74
N ASP A 37 -12.57 16.18 9.26
CA ASP A 37 -13.21 17.27 10.01
C ASP A 37 -14.75 17.16 10.06
N THR A 38 -15.34 16.22 9.32
CA THR A 38 -16.81 16.08 9.22
C THR A 38 -17.41 15.09 10.21
N PHE A 39 -16.60 14.35 10.97
CA PHE A 39 -17.08 13.42 11.98
C PHE A 39 -16.70 13.92 13.37
N GLU A 40 -17.57 13.65 14.35
CA GLU A 40 -17.38 14.03 15.74
C GLU A 40 -17.57 12.83 16.67
N GLY A 41 -17.03 12.95 17.90
CA GLY A 41 -17.19 11.96 18.95
C GLY A 41 -16.75 10.54 18.54
N GLU A 42 -17.53 9.55 18.93
CA GLU A 42 -17.25 8.13 18.67
C GLU A 42 -17.11 7.79 17.18
N ARG A 43 -17.82 8.52 16.31
CA ARG A 43 -17.74 8.32 14.87
C ARG A 43 -16.39 8.73 14.30
N LEU A 44 -15.82 9.83 14.82
CA LEU A 44 -14.48 10.27 14.45
C LEU A 44 -13.42 9.25 14.89
N GLU A 45 -13.52 8.78 16.13
CA GLU A 45 -12.60 7.78 16.67
C GLU A 45 -12.67 6.45 15.91
N GLY A 46 -13.88 5.98 15.59
CA GLY A 46 -14.07 4.79 14.76
C GLY A 46 -13.51 4.95 13.35
N ALA A 47 -13.72 6.11 12.71
CA ALA A 47 -13.18 6.40 11.39
C ALA A 47 -11.65 6.44 11.39
N LYS A 48 -11.04 7.07 12.40
CA LYS A 48 -9.58 7.11 12.61
C LYS A 48 -9.02 5.70 12.79
N ALA A 49 -9.60 4.92 13.70
CA ALA A 49 -9.15 3.55 13.96
C ALA A 49 -9.19 2.70 12.69
N TYR A 50 -10.30 2.77 11.94
CA TYR A 50 -10.44 2.05 10.68
C TYR A 50 -9.42 2.51 9.63
N ALA A 51 -9.19 3.83 9.50
CA ALA A 51 -8.21 4.36 8.57
C ALA A 51 -6.77 3.86 8.88
N PHE A 52 -6.36 3.85 10.14
CA PHE A 52 -5.05 3.32 10.56
C PHE A 52 -4.96 1.80 10.37
N GLU A 53 -6.03 1.05 10.61
CA GLU A 53 -6.08 -0.37 10.31
C GLU A 53 -5.88 -0.63 8.81
N GLN A 54 -6.56 0.12 7.95
CA GLN A 54 -6.42 0.02 6.50
C GLN A 54 -4.99 0.35 6.02
N ALA A 55 -4.35 1.36 6.61
CA ALA A 55 -2.94 1.66 6.35
C ALA A 55 -2.02 0.50 6.77
N THR A 56 -2.26 -0.07 7.95
CA THR A 56 -1.49 -1.20 8.49
C THR A 56 -1.61 -2.44 7.60
N VAL A 57 -2.82 -2.78 7.13
CA VAL A 57 -3.05 -3.91 6.22
C VAL A 57 -2.23 -3.77 4.95
N ARG A 58 -2.20 -2.58 4.33
CA ARG A 58 -1.43 -2.33 3.10
C ARG A 58 0.07 -2.47 3.32
N ARG A 59 0.59 -1.96 4.44
CA ARG A 59 2.00 -2.15 4.82
C ARG A 59 2.35 -3.61 5.08
N LYS A 60 1.44 -4.38 5.68
CA LYS A 60 1.62 -5.84 5.86
C LYS A 60 1.68 -6.56 4.51
N ILE A 61 0.80 -6.22 3.56
CA ILE A 61 0.85 -6.79 2.20
C ILE A 61 2.17 -6.41 1.52
N ALA A 62 2.58 -5.14 1.57
CA ALA A 62 3.83 -4.68 0.99
C ALA A 62 5.04 -5.42 1.58
N SER A 63 5.11 -5.54 2.91
CA SER A 63 6.15 -6.29 3.60
C SER A 63 6.17 -7.76 3.19
N ARG A 64 4.99 -8.39 3.05
CA ARG A 64 4.90 -9.78 2.60
C ARG A 64 5.40 -9.93 1.16
N PHE A 65 5.01 -9.05 0.25
CA PHE A 65 5.48 -9.08 -1.14
C PHE A 65 6.99 -8.85 -1.23
N ALA A 66 7.52 -7.86 -0.51
CA ALA A 66 8.95 -7.59 -0.44
C ALA A 66 9.75 -8.76 0.15
N SER A 67 9.17 -9.56 1.06
CA SER A 67 9.83 -10.74 1.62
C SER A 67 9.80 -11.98 0.70
N LEU A 68 8.81 -12.06 -0.18
CA LEU A 68 8.63 -13.18 -1.11
C LEU A 68 9.35 -12.95 -2.44
N TRP A 69 9.57 -11.67 -2.80
CA TRP A 69 10.27 -11.23 -3.99
C TRP A 69 11.79 -11.31 -3.81
#